data_AF-A0AAF0DWQ5-F1
#
_entry.id   AF-A0AAF0DWQ5-F1
#
_cell.length_a   1.000
_cell.length_b   1.000
_cell.length_c   1.000
_cell.angle_alpha   90.00
_cell.angle_beta   90.00
_cell.angle_gamma   90.00
#
_symmetry.space_group_name_H-M   'P 1'
#
loop_
_entity.id
_entity.type
_entity.pdbx_description
1 polymer ?
#
loop_
_entity_poly.entity_id
_entity_poly.type
_entity_poly.pdbx_seq_one_letter_code
_entity_poly.pdbx_strand_id
1 'polypeptide(L)'
;MASEPSTQPEGAATTTIPAAGASALAPEPLASSQAALATAMDESLPKKEEASATEAPEAKGAAADAPAPPADGELRTVFQDPVHFNVKHPLYNSWTLWFDNPMHKGSSSAKERRESWGANLYKVVTLSSVEEFWGLYNNIVPPSNLPQSANYYLFKNGIQPAWEDPANGNGGKWSVQLPREKHRNQIDKLWLYTMLAAIGETLETPSPDQRPPPSSEEEMVTGVILQARANFYRISVWTRRADEWDVEVPEGEEVPESVAVGRRLKDIGRYLKTEVLGYPLDAKVGGGFSSEVEFQSHKDSEKKRGKRTLVN
;
A
#
# COMPACT_ATOMS: atom_id res chain seq x y z
N MET A 1 31.00 44.88 -41.08
CA MET A 1 30.08 43.87 -41.63
C MET A 1 30.65 42.50 -41.31
N ALA A 2 30.05 41.83 -40.34
CA ALA A 2 30.16 40.39 -40.03
C ALA A 2 28.98 40.15 -39.06
N SER A 3 27.88 39.49 -39.42
CA SER A 3 27.73 38.08 -39.83
C SER A 3 27.76 37.14 -38.63
N GLU A 4 26.69 37.20 -37.84
CA GLU A 4 26.39 36.22 -36.78
C GLU A 4 25.93 34.88 -37.40
N PRO A 5 26.31 33.72 -36.84
CA PRO A 5 25.76 32.44 -37.24
C PRO A 5 24.42 32.18 -36.52
N SER A 6 23.37 31.90 -37.29
CA SER A 6 22.07 31.45 -36.74
C SER A 6 22.17 30.00 -36.26
N THR A 7 21.72 29.73 -35.04
CA THR A 7 21.60 28.36 -34.50
C THR A 7 20.12 27.96 -34.47
N GLN A 8 19.76 26.88 -35.15
CA GLN A 8 18.40 26.32 -35.11
C GLN A 8 18.22 25.43 -33.88
N PRO A 9 17.01 25.34 -33.29
CA PRO A 9 16.72 24.37 -32.24
C PRO A 9 16.58 22.96 -32.82
N GLU A 10 17.18 21.96 -32.18
CA GLU A 10 17.04 20.55 -32.57
C GLU A 10 15.62 20.01 -32.32
N GLY A 11 15.21 19.04 -33.13
CA GLY A 11 13.84 18.51 -33.13
C GLY A 11 13.52 17.64 -31.91
N ALA A 12 12.33 17.83 -31.34
CA ALA A 12 11.83 17.02 -30.23
C ALA A 12 11.54 15.57 -30.69
N ALA A 13 12.37 14.63 -30.25
CA ALA A 13 12.17 13.19 -30.49
C ALA A 13 10.95 12.68 -29.69
N THR A 14 9.79 12.59 -30.37
CA THR A 14 8.54 12.11 -29.77
C THR A 14 8.59 10.60 -29.57
N THR A 15 9.12 10.16 -28.43
CA THR A 15 9.14 8.75 -28.03
C THR A 15 7.72 8.30 -27.69
N THR A 16 7.09 7.56 -28.59
CA THR A 16 5.76 6.97 -28.38
C THR A 16 5.86 5.81 -27.40
N ILE A 17 5.19 5.94 -26.25
CA ILE A 17 5.06 4.85 -25.28
C ILE A 17 4.15 3.77 -25.90
N PRO A 18 4.56 2.49 -25.96
CA PRO A 18 3.68 1.43 -26.43
C PRO A 18 2.49 1.28 -25.47
N ALA A 19 1.28 1.10 -26.02
CA ALA A 19 0.10 0.86 -25.20
C ALA A 19 0.30 -0.41 -24.35
N ALA A 20 -0.07 -0.35 -23.08
CA ALA A 20 0.03 -1.50 -22.18
C ALA A 20 -0.86 -2.64 -22.70
N GLY A 21 -0.23 -3.72 -23.16
CA GLY A 21 -0.94 -4.94 -23.54
C GLY A 21 -1.70 -5.51 -22.34
N ALA A 22 -2.94 -5.94 -22.55
CA ALA A 22 -3.77 -6.49 -21.49
C ALA A 22 -3.16 -7.79 -20.96
N SER A 23 -2.58 -7.74 -19.75
CA SER A 23 -1.99 -8.90 -19.09
C SER A 23 -3.10 -9.85 -18.63
N ALA A 24 -3.31 -10.92 -19.40
CA ALA A 24 -4.32 -11.95 -19.13
C ALA A 24 -3.87 -12.85 -17.97
N LEU A 25 -4.14 -12.39 -16.74
CA LEU A 25 -3.92 -13.17 -15.52
C LEU A 25 -5.03 -14.20 -15.28
N ALA A 26 -4.74 -15.15 -14.39
CA ALA A 26 -5.66 -16.23 -14.02
C ALA A 26 -7.05 -15.72 -13.59
N PRO A 27 -8.13 -16.48 -13.86
CA PRO A 27 -9.50 -15.99 -13.69
C PRO A 27 -9.88 -15.70 -12.24
N GLU A 28 -9.32 -16.39 -11.25
CA GLU A 28 -9.74 -16.24 -9.85
C GLU A 28 -9.34 -14.89 -9.21
N PRO A 29 -8.07 -14.40 -9.28
CA PRO A 29 -7.73 -13.05 -8.81
C PRO A 29 -8.51 -11.95 -9.54
N LEU A 30 -8.73 -12.10 -10.85
CA LEU A 30 -9.45 -11.14 -11.66
C LEU A 30 -10.94 -11.10 -11.28
N ALA A 31 -11.59 -12.25 -11.16
CA ALA A 31 -12.97 -12.35 -10.69
C ALA A 31 -13.15 -11.85 -9.24
N SER A 32 -12.17 -12.14 -8.35
CA SER A 32 -12.18 -11.66 -6.97
C SER A 32 -12.10 -10.12 -6.90
N SER A 33 -11.16 -9.51 -7.63
CA SER A 33 -11.04 -8.04 -7.67
C SER A 33 -12.26 -7.39 -8.33
N GLN A 34 -12.76 -7.96 -9.44
CA GLN A 34 -13.95 -7.46 -10.12
C GLN A 34 -15.23 -7.60 -9.29
N ALA A 35 -15.41 -8.70 -8.53
CA ALA A 35 -16.55 -8.86 -7.63
C ALA A 35 -16.52 -7.86 -6.46
N ALA A 36 -15.35 -7.64 -5.86
CA ALA A 36 -15.14 -6.64 -4.83
C ALA A 36 -15.39 -5.22 -5.36
N LEU A 37 -14.95 -4.93 -6.59
CA LEU A 37 -15.16 -3.65 -7.26
C LEU A 37 -16.63 -3.42 -7.63
N ALA A 38 -17.30 -4.39 -8.23
CA ALA A 38 -18.72 -4.30 -8.59
C ALA A 38 -19.58 -4.07 -7.35
N THR A 39 -19.34 -4.83 -6.27
CA THR A 39 -20.02 -4.66 -4.97
C THR A 39 -19.78 -3.28 -4.35
N ALA A 40 -18.64 -2.64 -4.64
CA ALA A 40 -18.31 -1.28 -4.19
C ALA A 40 -18.85 -0.16 -5.12
N MET A 41 -19.46 -0.49 -6.26
CA MET A 41 -19.96 0.47 -7.25
C MET A 41 -21.48 0.39 -7.49
N ASP A 42 -22.11 -0.77 -7.31
CA ASP A 42 -23.53 -1.02 -7.69
C ASP A 42 -24.54 -0.18 -6.87
N GLU A 43 -24.27 0.09 -5.59
CA GLU A 43 -25.17 0.92 -4.75
C GLU A 43 -25.11 2.44 -5.04
N SER A 44 -24.45 2.87 -6.13
CA SER A 44 -24.31 4.30 -6.47
C SER A 44 -25.45 4.89 -7.32
N LEU A 45 -26.46 4.09 -7.70
CA LEU A 45 -27.62 4.54 -8.50
C LEU A 45 -28.97 4.15 -7.84
N PRO A 46 -29.99 5.02 -7.89
CA PRO A 46 -31.30 4.72 -7.33
C PRO A 46 -32.05 3.68 -8.16
N LYS A 47 -32.51 2.61 -7.52
CA LYS A 47 -33.18 1.47 -8.17
C LYS A 47 -34.48 1.85 -8.88
N LYS A 48 -34.73 1.18 -10.00
CA LYS A 48 -36.06 0.86 -10.52
C LYS A 48 -36.13 -0.61 -10.91
N GLU A 49 -37.18 -1.28 -10.46
CA GLU A 49 -37.70 -2.53 -11.02
C GLU A 49 -38.33 -2.21 -12.41
N GLU A 50 -38.55 -3.11 -13.37
CA GLU A 50 -38.30 -4.57 -13.56
C GLU A 50 -38.17 -4.83 -15.10
N ALA A 51 -37.99 -6.00 -15.73
CA ALA A 51 -38.12 -7.43 -15.37
C ALA A 51 -37.30 -8.33 -16.33
N SER A 52 -37.28 -9.65 -16.06
CA SER A 52 -37.13 -10.77 -17.02
C SER A 52 -35.72 -11.17 -17.53
N ALA A 53 -35.57 -12.47 -17.77
CA ALA A 53 -34.36 -13.14 -18.26
C ALA A 53 -34.56 -13.72 -19.68
N THR A 54 -33.47 -14.06 -20.38
CA THR A 54 -33.33 -15.36 -21.08
C THR A 54 -31.91 -15.61 -21.61
N GLU A 55 -31.57 -16.90 -21.68
CA GLU A 55 -30.59 -17.59 -22.55
C GLU A 55 -29.10 -17.18 -22.60
N ALA A 56 -28.25 -18.20 -22.63
CA ALA A 56 -26.82 -18.11 -22.92
C ALA A 56 -26.52 -18.85 -24.25
N PRO A 57 -25.68 -18.30 -25.15
CA PRO A 57 -25.31 -18.97 -26.40
C PRO A 57 -24.14 -19.95 -26.19
N GLU A 58 -24.21 -21.15 -26.79
CA GLU A 58 -23.05 -22.03 -26.95
C GLU A 58 -22.03 -21.40 -27.92
N ALA A 59 -20.74 -21.39 -27.54
CA ALA A 59 -19.65 -20.97 -28.43
C ALA A 59 -18.79 -22.18 -28.84
N LYS A 60 -19.08 -22.79 -29.99
CA LYS A 60 -18.26 -23.87 -30.58
C LYS A 60 -17.16 -23.30 -31.48
N GLY A 61 -15.90 -23.61 -31.12
CA GLY A 61 -14.83 -23.93 -32.07
C GLY A 61 -14.05 -22.75 -32.69
N ALA A 62 -12.85 -22.52 -32.16
CA ALA A 62 -11.72 -21.93 -32.88
C ALA A 62 -10.40 -22.41 -32.26
N ALA A 63 -10.00 -23.65 -32.56
CA ALA A 63 -8.72 -24.22 -32.12
C ALA A 63 -7.70 -24.17 -33.27
N ALA A 64 -6.70 -23.30 -33.15
CA ALA A 64 -5.54 -23.21 -34.03
C ALA A 64 -4.36 -22.61 -33.25
N ASP A 65 -3.15 -23.15 -33.44
CA ASP A 65 -1.86 -22.71 -32.91
C ASP A 65 -1.82 -22.26 -31.43
N ALA A 66 -2.02 -23.22 -30.53
CA ALA A 66 -1.28 -23.22 -29.28
C ALA A 66 0.05 -23.99 -29.50
N PRO A 67 1.23 -23.42 -29.18
CA PRO A 67 2.48 -24.17 -29.22
C PRO A 67 2.42 -25.35 -28.23
N ALA A 68 3.07 -26.46 -28.58
CA ALA A 68 3.07 -27.66 -27.74
C ALA A 68 3.61 -27.35 -26.32
N PRO A 69 3.02 -27.93 -25.25
CA PRO A 69 3.47 -27.67 -23.89
C PRO A 69 4.95 -28.07 -23.74
N PRO A 70 5.84 -27.14 -23.33
CA PRO A 70 7.25 -27.44 -23.12
C PRO A 70 7.43 -28.41 -21.96
N ALA A 71 8.51 -29.21 -22.02
CA ALA A 71 8.69 -30.37 -21.16
C ALA A 71 8.58 -30.08 -19.65
N ASP A 72 7.84 -30.94 -18.94
CA ASP A 72 7.69 -30.92 -17.49
C ASP A 72 9.04 -31.13 -16.78
N GLY A 73 9.72 -30.03 -16.47
CA GLY A 73 11.01 -30.04 -15.78
C GLY A 73 11.84 -28.76 -15.94
N GLU A 74 11.64 -27.97 -17.00
CA GLU A 74 12.35 -26.71 -17.17
C GLU A 74 11.76 -25.59 -16.29
N LEU A 75 12.60 -24.96 -15.46
CA LEU A 75 12.26 -23.81 -14.63
C LEU A 75 12.10 -22.57 -15.50
N ARG A 76 10.88 -22.04 -15.58
CA ARG A 76 10.50 -20.89 -16.41
C ARG A 76 9.82 -19.83 -15.56
N THR A 77 10.34 -18.61 -15.65
CA THR A 77 9.87 -17.41 -14.95
C THR A 77 8.97 -16.56 -15.86
N VAL A 78 8.24 -15.63 -15.26
CA VAL A 78 7.39 -14.64 -15.96
C VAL A 78 8.14 -13.82 -17.05
N PHE A 79 9.47 -13.72 -16.96
CA PHE A 79 10.31 -13.02 -17.95
C PHE A 79 10.60 -13.85 -19.21
N GLN A 80 10.39 -15.17 -19.17
CA GLN A 80 10.64 -16.10 -20.28
C GLN A 80 9.34 -16.47 -21.00
N ASP A 81 8.29 -16.75 -20.23
CA ASP A 81 6.93 -16.95 -20.73
C ASP A 81 5.93 -16.39 -19.70
N PRO A 82 5.29 -15.23 -19.95
CA PRO A 82 4.37 -14.62 -18.99
C PRO A 82 3.01 -15.35 -18.88
N VAL A 83 2.75 -16.37 -19.69
CA VAL A 83 1.50 -17.14 -19.70
C VAL A 83 1.69 -18.54 -19.09
N HIS A 84 2.82 -19.20 -19.36
CA HIS A 84 3.06 -20.59 -18.95
C HIS A 84 4.26 -20.78 -17.99
N PHE A 85 4.69 -19.74 -17.27
CA PHE A 85 5.72 -19.85 -16.23
C PHE A 85 5.32 -20.82 -15.09
N ASN A 86 6.32 -21.42 -14.45
CA ASN A 86 6.15 -22.34 -13.32
C ASN A 86 6.96 -21.93 -12.06
N VAL A 87 7.74 -20.84 -12.14
CA VAL A 87 8.45 -20.25 -11.00
C VAL A 87 7.91 -18.85 -10.69
N LYS A 88 7.60 -18.60 -9.41
CA LYS A 88 7.23 -17.30 -8.83
C LYS A 88 8.36 -16.80 -7.91
N HIS A 89 8.43 -15.48 -7.70
CA HIS A 89 9.34 -14.87 -6.72
C HIS A 89 8.62 -14.76 -5.36
N PRO A 90 9.01 -15.52 -4.32
CA PRO A 90 8.35 -15.48 -3.02
C PRO A 90 8.61 -14.16 -2.29
N LEU A 91 7.63 -13.71 -1.51
CA LEU A 91 7.79 -12.64 -0.52
C LEU A 91 8.33 -13.21 0.80
N TYR A 92 8.99 -12.38 1.61
CA TYR A 92 9.49 -12.81 2.93
C TYR A 92 8.34 -13.12 3.89
N ASN A 93 7.42 -12.15 4.07
CA ASN A 93 6.10 -12.39 4.66
C ASN A 93 5.03 -12.59 3.58
N SER A 94 3.98 -13.36 3.90
CA SER A 94 2.72 -13.25 3.16
C SER A 94 1.94 -12.01 3.64
N TRP A 95 1.28 -11.31 2.73
CA TRP A 95 0.59 -10.03 3.01
C TRP A 95 -0.88 -10.10 2.61
N THR A 96 -1.79 -9.53 3.41
CA THR A 96 -3.22 -9.47 3.12
C THR A 96 -3.66 -8.03 2.85
N LEU A 97 -4.29 -7.80 1.70
CA LEU A 97 -5.01 -6.55 1.42
C LEU A 97 -6.42 -6.62 2.00
N TRP A 98 -6.80 -5.59 2.74
CA TRP A 98 -8.15 -5.32 3.21
C TRP A 98 -8.64 -3.96 2.69
N PHE A 99 -9.96 -3.80 2.61
CA PHE A 99 -10.63 -2.58 2.17
C PHE A 99 -11.82 -2.25 3.07
N ASP A 100 -12.05 -0.98 3.38
CA ASP A 100 -13.32 -0.50 3.92
C ASP A 100 -13.73 0.86 3.32
N ASN A 101 -15.02 1.19 3.45
CA ASN A 101 -15.56 2.52 3.16
C ASN A 101 -16.64 2.91 4.19
N PRO A 102 -16.27 3.55 5.31
CA PRO A 102 -17.21 3.91 6.39
C PRO A 102 -18.34 4.89 6.01
N MET A 103 -18.31 5.48 4.81
CA MET A 103 -19.36 6.39 4.34
C MET A 103 -20.40 5.69 3.45
N HIS A 104 -20.11 4.48 2.94
CA HIS A 104 -20.95 3.79 1.96
C HIS A 104 -22.35 3.43 2.51
N LYS A 105 -22.42 2.93 3.75
CA LYS A 105 -23.67 2.44 4.37
C LYS A 105 -24.44 3.49 5.17
N GLY A 106 -24.41 4.76 4.74
CA GLY A 106 -25.25 5.84 5.30
C GLY A 106 -25.08 6.14 6.81
N SER A 107 -24.02 5.63 7.44
CA SER A 107 -23.80 5.73 8.89
C SER A 107 -23.58 7.19 9.31
N SER A 108 -24.64 7.82 9.80
CA SER A 108 -24.72 9.28 9.98
C SER A 108 -23.80 9.77 11.10
N SER A 109 -23.74 9.05 12.22
CA SER A 109 -23.06 9.48 13.42
C SER A 109 -21.61 8.96 13.51
N ALA A 110 -20.76 9.70 14.21
CA ALA A 110 -19.42 9.22 14.56
C ALA A 110 -19.42 8.09 15.59
N LYS A 111 -20.58 7.78 16.21
CA LYS A 111 -20.76 6.68 17.16
C LYS A 111 -20.96 5.36 16.41
N GLU A 112 -21.95 5.30 15.52
CA GLU A 112 -22.21 4.15 14.65
C GLU A 112 -20.97 3.77 13.82
N ARG A 113 -20.21 4.75 13.30
CA ARG A 113 -18.95 4.50 12.60
C ARG A 113 -17.80 3.95 13.48
N ARG A 114 -17.89 4.05 14.82
CA ARG A 114 -16.98 3.34 15.76
C ARG A 114 -17.52 1.94 16.06
N GLU A 115 -18.82 1.81 16.29
CA GLU A 115 -19.48 0.56 16.67
C GLU A 115 -19.63 -0.45 15.51
N SER A 116 -19.55 0.02 14.26
CA SER A 116 -19.52 -0.79 13.03
C SER A 116 -18.14 -0.88 12.37
N TRP A 117 -17.09 -0.39 13.03
CA TRP A 117 -15.72 -0.57 12.57
C TRP A 117 -15.33 -2.06 12.69
N GLY A 118 -14.66 -2.61 11.67
CA GLY A 118 -14.49 -4.06 11.51
C GLY A 118 -15.66 -4.74 10.77
N ALA A 119 -16.92 -4.42 11.05
CA ALA A 119 -18.08 -5.00 10.36
C ALA A 119 -18.22 -4.61 8.86
N ASN A 120 -17.40 -3.66 8.41
CA ASN A 120 -17.30 -3.22 7.02
C ASN A 120 -15.89 -3.38 6.44
N LEU A 121 -15.01 -4.10 7.13
CA LEU A 121 -13.64 -4.39 6.70
C LEU A 121 -13.63 -5.70 5.90
N TYR A 122 -13.49 -5.61 4.58
CA TYR A 122 -13.47 -6.75 3.70
C TYR A 122 -12.03 -7.21 3.46
N LYS A 123 -11.75 -8.50 3.67
CA LYS A 123 -10.52 -9.14 3.19
C LYS A 123 -10.62 -9.26 1.67
N VAL A 124 -9.68 -8.65 0.93
CA VAL A 124 -9.66 -8.69 -0.53
C VAL A 124 -8.92 -9.95 -0.99
N VAL A 125 -7.63 -10.08 -0.63
CA VAL A 125 -6.80 -11.23 -1.00
C VAL A 125 -5.59 -11.36 -0.07
N THR A 126 -5.01 -12.56 0.04
CA THR A 126 -3.68 -12.78 0.62
C THR A 126 -2.68 -13.11 -0.50
N LEU A 127 -1.51 -12.49 -0.43
CA LEU A 127 -0.42 -12.54 -1.39
C LEU A 127 0.77 -13.26 -0.77
N SER A 128 1.47 -14.08 -1.55
CA SER A 128 2.68 -14.82 -1.15
C SER A 128 3.87 -14.60 -2.09
N SER A 129 3.65 -13.95 -3.23
CA SER A 129 4.65 -13.73 -4.28
C SER A 129 4.54 -12.36 -4.94
N VAL A 130 5.62 -11.94 -5.62
CA VAL A 130 5.70 -10.67 -6.36
C VAL A 130 4.72 -10.66 -7.54
N GLU A 131 4.52 -11.80 -8.20
CA GLU A 131 3.56 -11.96 -9.31
C GLU A 131 2.12 -11.78 -8.83
N GLU A 132 1.77 -12.32 -7.66
CA GLU A 132 0.45 -12.11 -7.04
C GLU A 132 0.24 -10.64 -6.65
N PHE A 133 1.27 -9.98 -6.11
CA PHE A 133 1.21 -8.56 -5.80
C PHE A 133 0.91 -7.71 -7.04
N TRP A 134 1.66 -7.89 -8.14
CA TRP A 134 1.39 -7.14 -9.37
C TRP A 134 0.05 -7.51 -9.99
N GLY A 135 -0.37 -8.77 -9.88
CA GLY A 135 -1.69 -9.21 -10.31
C GLY A 135 -2.84 -8.54 -9.58
N LEU A 136 -2.69 -8.30 -8.27
CA LEU A 136 -3.63 -7.50 -7.49
C LEU A 136 -3.52 -6.00 -7.85
N TYR A 137 -2.32 -5.41 -7.75
CA TYR A 137 -2.13 -3.97 -7.88
C TYR A 137 -2.64 -3.43 -9.22
N ASN A 138 -2.43 -4.18 -10.31
CA ASN A 138 -2.88 -3.80 -11.65
C ASN A 138 -4.40 -3.94 -11.87
N ASN A 139 -5.14 -4.54 -10.92
CA ASN A 139 -6.58 -4.81 -11.04
C ASN A 139 -7.44 -4.19 -9.91
N ILE A 140 -6.87 -3.34 -9.04
CA ILE A 140 -7.60 -2.57 -8.01
C ILE A 140 -7.78 -1.10 -8.40
N VAL A 141 -8.67 -0.39 -7.70
CA VAL A 141 -8.92 1.04 -7.95
C VAL A 141 -7.72 1.87 -7.47
N PRO A 142 -7.12 2.71 -8.33
CA PRO A 142 -6.00 3.56 -7.91
C PRO A 142 -6.44 4.60 -6.86
N PRO A 143 -5.59 4.91 -5.87
CA PRO A 143 -5.82 5.90 -4.81
C PRO A 143 -6.45 7.23 -5.24
N SER A 144 -6.07 7.75 -6.41
CA SER A 144 -6.55 9.00 -7.00
C SER A 144 -8.03 8.98 -7.40
N ASN A 145 -8.58 7.77 -7.63
CA ASN A 145 -9.96 7.49 -8.00
C ASN A 145 -10.80 6.91 -6.84
N LEU A 146 -10.20 6.65 -5.67
CA LEU A 146 -10.95 6.12 -4.52
C LEU A 146 -12.03 7.12 -4.03
N PRO A 147 -13.24 6.62 -3.68
CA PRO A 147 -14.31 7.44 -3.12
C PRO A 147 -13.92 7.99 -1.73
N GLN A 148 -14.62 9.03 -1.29
CA GLN A 148 -14.30 9.68 -0.02
C GLN A 148 -14.56 8.74 1.17
N SER A 149 -13.65 8.74 2.13
CA SER A 149 -13.60 7.88 3.33
C SER A 149 -13.08 6.46 3.13
N ALA A 150 -12.92 5.98 1.89
CA ALA A 150 -12.35 4.67 1.61
C ALA A 150 -10.91 4.51 2.13
N ASN A 151 -10.53 3.29 2.48
CA ASN A 151 -9.19 2.94 2.96
C ASN A 151 -8.72 1.60 2.39
N TYR A 152 -7.41 1.50 2.11
CA TYR A 152 -6.73 0.23 1.89
C TYR A 152 -5.79 -0.05 3.06
N TYR A 153 -5.70 -1.32 3.45
CA TYR A 153 -4.83 -1.81 4.51
C TYR A 153 -4.06 -3.02 3.99
N LEU A 154 -2.74 -2.95 3.91
CA LEU A 154 -1.88 -4.09 3.55
C LEU A 154 -1.10 -4.53 4.79
N PHE A 155 -1.48 -5.64 5.40
CA PHE A 155 -0.95 -6.14 6.68
C PHE A 155 -0.33 -7.53 6.53
N LYS A 156 0.67 -7.86 7.35
CA LYS A 156 1.26 -9.21 7.35
C LYS A 156 0.18 -10.25 7.71
N ASN A 157 0.19 -11.38 7.01
CA ASN A 157 -0.88 -12.36 7.08
C ASN A 157 -1.04 -12.94 8.50
N GLY A 158 -2.27 -12.98 8.99
CA GLY A 158 -2.58 -13.30 10.40
C GLY A 158 -2.82 -12.05 11.26
N ILE A 159 -2.22 -10.90 10.93
CA ILE A 159 -2.46 -9.63 11.62
C ILE A 159 -3.67 -8.93 11.00
N GLN A 160 -4.63 -8.53 11.84
CA GLN A 160 -5.73 -7.66 11.45
C GLN A 160 -5.32 -6.17 11.54
N PRO A 161 -5.87 -5.27 10.70
CA PRO A 161 -5.65 -3.83 10.81
C PRO A 161 -6.43 -3.18 11.98
N ALA A 162 -6.50 -3.89 13.10
CA ALA A 162 -7.21 -3.58 14.34
C ALA A 162 -6.20 -3.20 15.44
N TRP A 163 -6.55 -2.29 16.36
CA TRP A 163 -5.68 -1.97 17.51
C TRP A 163 -5.86 -2.98 18.65
N GLU A 164 -6.95 -3.74 18.59
CA GLU A 164 -7.30 -4.89 19.40
C GLU A 164 -6.46 -6.13 19.08
N ASP A 165 -5.78 -6.15 17.92
CA ASP A 165 -4.88 -7.22 17.51
C ASP A 165 -3.63 -7.25 18.42
N PRO A 166 -3.20 -8.42 18.95
CA PRO A 166 -2.04 -8.53 19.82
C PRO A 166 -0.75 -7.94 19.23
N ALA A 167 -0.57 -7.99 17.92
CA ALA A 167 0.59 -7.41 17.25
C ALA A 167 0.56 -5.88 17.19
N ASN A 168 -0.62 -5.24 17.28
CA ASN A 168 -0.77 -3.77 17.20
C ASN A 168 -1.01 -3.09 18.55
N GLY A 169 -1.58 -3.77 19.55
CA GLY A 169 -2.09 -3.13 20.78
C GLY A 169 -1.05 -2.44 21.67
N ASN A 170 0.23 -2.84 21.58
CA ASN A 170 1.35 -2.16 22.26
C ASN A 170 2.09 -1.16 21.36
N GLY A 171 1.66 -1.02 20.11
CA GLY A 171 2.37 -0.35 19.05
C GLY A 171 1.97 1.09 18.79
N GLY A 172 2.32 1.54 17.59
CA GLY A 172 1.93 2.84 17.06
C GLY A 172 2.03 2.91 15.54
N LYS A 173 1.86 4.12 15.02
CA LYS A 173 1.93 4.39 13.58
C LYS A 173 2.77 5.63 13.28
N TRP A 174 3.59 5.54 12.25
CA TRP A 174 4.04 6.71 11.50
C TRP A 174 2.95 7.10 10.50
N SER A 175 2.71 8.39 10.29
CA SER A 175 1.72 8.86 9.32
C SER A 175 2.05 10.23 8.72
N VAL A 176 1.69 10.42 7.45
CA VAL A 176 1.86 11.68 6.70
C VAL A 176 0.52 12.15 6.14
N GLN A 177 0.25 13.46 6.14
CA GLN A 177 -1.00 14.02 5.60
C GLN A 177 -0.72 14.87 4.37
N LEU A 178 -1.29 14.45 3.25
CA LEU A 178 -1.03 14.96 1.91
C LEU A 178 -2.29 15.67 1.37
N PRO A 179 -2.31 17.01 1.22
CA PRO A 179 -3.44 17.74 0.66
C PRO A 179 -3.93 17.12 -0.66
N ARG A 180 -5.23 16.76 -0.74
CA ARG A 180 -5.79 15.93 -1.83
C ARG A 180 -5.65 16.60 -3.19
N GLU A 181 -5.91 17.91 -3.23
CA GLU A 181 -5.75 18.76 -4.41
C GLU A 181 -4.32 18.73 -4.96
N LYS A 182 -3.31 18.94 -4.11
CA LYS A 182 -1.89 18.97 -4.50
C LYS A 182 -1.34 17.60 -4.90
N HIS A 183 -1.81 16.52 -4.25
CA HIS A 183 -1.20 15.19 -4.37
C HIS A 183 -2.02 14.19 -5.19
N ARG A 184 -3.19 14.57 -5.77
CA ARG A 184 -4.03 13.65 -6.56
C ARG A 184 -3.26 12.95 -7.68
N ASN A 185 -2.31 13.64 -8.32
CA ASN A 185 -1.54 13.11 -9.45
C ASN A 185 -0.26 12.35 -9.01
N GLN A 186 -0.04 12.19 -7.70
CA GLN A 186 1.15 11.55 -7.11
C GLN A 186 0.79 10.40 -6.16
N ILE A 187 -0.40 10.43 -5.54
CA ILE A 187 -0.80 9.48 -4.50
C ILE A 187 -0.76 8.02 -4.93
N ASP A 188 -1.05 7.72 -6.20
CA ASP A 188 -1.00 6.36 -6.77
C ASP A 188 0.41 5.77 -6.69
N LYS A 189 1.42 6.61 -7.02
CA LYS A 189 2.85 6.29 -6.96
C LYS A 189 3.33 6.21 -5.51
N LEU A 190 2.95 7.16 -4.65
CA LEU A 190 3.35 7.16 -3.24
C LEU A 190 2.79 5.94 -2.48
N TRP A 191 1.55 5.52 -2.79
CA TRP A 191 0.97 4.30 -2.26
C TRP A 191 1.66 3.05 -2.80
N LEU A 192 1.91 2.96 -4.12
CA LEU A 192 2.68 1.87 -4.71
C LEU A 192 4.05 1.73 -4.04
N TYR A 193 4.79 2.83 -3.86
CA TYR A 193 6.10 2.82 -3.21
C TYR A 193 6.00 2.40 -1.74
N THR A 194 4.93 2.78 -1.04
CA THR A 194 4.66 2.32 0.33
C THR A 194 4.37 0.81 0.37
N MET A 195 3.58 0.28 -0.57
CA MET A 195 3.32 -1.17 -0.66
C MET A 195 4.59 -1.95 -1.02
N LEU A 196 5.40 -1.47 -1.97
CA LEU A 196 6.66 -2.08 -2.38
C LEU A 196 7.68 -2.11 -1.22
N ALA A 197 7.83 -1.00 -0.49
CA ALA A 197 8.71 -0.91 0.67
C ALA A 197 8.27 -1.84 1.82
N ALA A 198 6.97 -2.13 1.93
CA ALA A 198 6.43 -3.10 2.86
C ALA A 198 6.71 -4.54 2.41
N ILE A 199 6.28 -4.95 1.20
CA ILE A 199 6.44 -6.35 0.76
C ILE A 199 7.90 -6.76 0.46
N GLY A 200 8.77 -5.79 0.21
CA GLY A 200 10.22 -5.97 0.12
C GLY A 200 10.94 -5.83 1.46
N GLU A 201 10.22 -5.66 2.58
CA GLU A 201 10.70 -5.48 3.96
C GLU A 201 11.75 -4.37 4.16
N THR A 202 11.84 -3.41 3.22
CA THR A 202 12.88 -2.36 3.26
C THR A 202 12.64 -1.33 4.35
N LEU A 203 11.40 -1.18 4.83
CA LEU A 203 11.00 -0.18 5.83
C LEU A 203 11.81 -0.24 7.14
N GLU A 204 12.38 -1.40 7.50
CA GLU A 204 13.19 -1.58 8.72
C GLU A 204 14.70 -1.63 8.47
N THR A 205 15.14 -1.48 7.22
CA THR A 205 16.56 -1.56 6.85
C THR A 205 17.21 -0.19 7.06
N PRO A 206 18.01 -0.02 8.13
CA PRO A 206 19.42 -0.43 8.00
C PRO A 206 19.97 -1.09 9.28
N SER A 207 19.67 -2.37 9.49
CA SER A 207 20.38 -3.17 10.50
C SER A 207 21.87 -3.32 10.13
N PRO A 208 22.84 -3.10 11.04
CA PRO A 208 24.27 -3.24 10.75
C PRO A 208 24.67 -4.61 10.19
N ASP A 209 24.01 -5.67 10.64
CA ASP A 209 24.28 -7.05 10.23
C ASP A 209 23.62 -7.44 8.88
N GLN A 210 22.80 -6.55 8.30
CA GLN A 210 21.95 -6.76 7.10
C GLN A 210 21.06 -8.01 7.10
N ARG A 211 20.99 -8.74 8.22
CA ARG A 211 20.24 -9.98 8.36
C ARG A 211 18.76 -9.66 8.65
N PRO A 212 17.79 -10.27 7.94
CA PRO A 212 16.39 -10.21 8.36
C PRO A 212 16.25 -10.87 9.75
N PRO A 213 15.34 -10.37 10.61
CA PRO A 213 15.22 -10.90 11.97
C PRO A 213 14.80 -12.38 11.97
N PRO A 214 15.27 -13.17 12.95
CA PRO A 214 15.08 -14.62 12.96
C PRO A 214 13.64 -15.07 13.23
N SER A 215 12.74 -14.17 13.66
CA SER A 215 11.31 -14.43 13.76
C SER A 215 10.46 -13.23 13.29
N SER A 216 9.23 -13.51 12.85
CA SER A 216 8.26 -12.49 12.43
C SER A 216 7.78 -11.57 13.56
N GLU A 217 8.01 -11.97 14.82
CA GLU A 217 7.61 -11.20 16.00
C GLU A 217 8.62 -10.12 16.39
N GLU A 218 9.85 -10.21 15.87
CA GLU A 218 10.92 -9.21 16.01
C GLU A 218 10.90 -8.14 14.89
N GLU A 219 10.08 -8.37 13.84
CA GLU A 219 9.76 -7.40 12.81
C GLU A 219 8.83 -6.32 13.37
N MET A 220 9.28 -5.08 13.35
CA MET A 220 8.53 -3.93 13.86
C MET A 220 7.29 -3.65 13.02
N VAL A 221 7.34 -3.74 11.70
CA VAL A 221 6.24 -3.32 10.81
C VAL A 221 5.17 -4.42 10.70
N THR A 222 3.94 -4.07 11.09
CA THR A 222 2.77 -4.96 10.99
C THR A 222 1.94 -4.74 9.72
N GLY A 223 1.92 -3.50 9.21
CA GLY A 223 1.09 -3.13 8.08
C GLY A 223 1.26 -1.70 7.59
N VAL A 224 0.72 -1.42 6.41
CA VAL A 224 0.65 -0.08 5.81
C VAL A 224 -0.79 0.26 5.42
N ILE A 225 -1.16 1.53 5.54
CA ILE A 225 -2.52 2.02 5.32
C ILE A 225 -2.51 3.22 4.40
N LEU A 226 -3.45 3.25 3.45
CA LEU A 226 -3.88 4.43 2.74
C LEU A 226 -5.28 4.83 3.19
N GLN A 227 -5.48 6.12 3.45
CA GLN A 227 -6.78 6.69 3.81
C GLN A 227 -7.16 7.83 2.85
N ALA A 228 -8.18 7.62 2.01
CA ALA A 228 -8.74 8.67 1.18
C ALA A 228 -9.75 9.49 1.98
N ARG A 229 -9.50 10.79 2.20
CA ARG A 229 -10.45 11.72 2.83
C ARG A 229 -10.87 12.80 1.82
N ALA A 230 -11.77 13.69 2.23
CA ALA A 230 -12.24 14.79 1.38
C ALA A 230 -11.09 15.73 0.99
N ASN A 231 -10.36 16.23 1.99
CA ASN A 231 -9.38 17.31 1.80
C ASN A 231 -7.92 16.82 1.75
N PHE A 232 -7.66 15.57 2.13
CA PHE A 232 -6.32 14.98 2.18
C PHE A 232 -6.34 13.47 1.91
N TYR A 233 -5.19 12.94 1.52
CA TYR A 233 -4.83 11.54 1.70
C TYR A 233 -3.98 11.40 2.96
N ARG A 234 -4.06 10.27 3.65
CA ARG A 234 -3.08 9.90 4.70
C ARG A 234 -2.47 8.55 4.34
N ILE A 235 -1.15 8.50 4.29
CA ILE A 235 -0.39 7.23 4.29
C ILE A 235 0.09 6.99 5.72
N SER A 236 0.07 5.74 6.18
CA SER A 236 0.59 5.35 7.50
C SER A 236 1.30 4.01 7.45
N VAL A 237 2.34 3.85 8.27
CA VAL A 237 3.02 2.57 8.56
C VAL A 237 2.73 2.22 10.02
N TRP A 238 2.19 1.04 10.30
CA TRP A 238 1.90 0.53 11.65
C TRP A 238 3.03 -0.36 12.14
N THR A 239 3.27 -0.29 13.45
CA THR A 239 4.42 -0.91 14.10
C THR A 239 4.03 -1.57 15.43
N ARG A 240 4.62 -2.74 15.76
CA ARG A 240 4.34 -3.54 16.98
C ARG A 240 4.67 -2.84 18.29
N ARG A 241 5.63 -1.92 18.24
CA ARG A 241 6.27 -1.26 19.38
C ARG A 241 6.09 0.26 19.27
N ALA A 242 6.23 0.95 20.39
CA ALA A 242 6.05 2.41 20.51
C ALA A 242 7.04 3.04 21.50
N ASP A 243 8.18 2.38 21.68
CA ASP A 243 9.21 2.69 22.66
C ASP A 243 9.88 4.06 22.39
N GLU A 244 10.29 4.75 23.46
CA GLU A 244 10.90 6.08 23.36
C GLU A 244 12.36 6.01 22.89
N TRP A 245 12.74 6.95 22.03
CA TRP A 245 14.02 6.96 21.33
C TRP A 245 14.90 8.19 21.63
N ASP A 246 14.30 9.29 22.08
CA ASP A 246 15.00 10.50 22.50
C ASP A 246 15.40 10.39 23.98
N VAL A 247 15.97 9.23 24.35
CA VAL A 247 16.47 8.90 25.69
C VAL A 247 18.00 8.93 25.64
N GLU A 248 18.59 9.80 26.47
CA GLU A 248 20.04 9.89 26.64
C GLU A 248 20.54 8.67 27.43
N VAL A 249 21.60 8.04 26.93
CA VAL A 249 22.30 6.92 27.59
C VAL A 249 23.71 7.42 27.90
N PRO A 250 24.21 7.30 29.15
CA PRO A 250 25.54 7.74 29.52
C PRO A 250 26.65 7.07 28.68
N GLU A 251 27.75 7.81 28.45
CA GLU A 251 28.90 7.30 27.70
C GLU A 251 29.57 6.14 28.47
N GLY A 252 29.60 4.96 27.85
CA GLY A 252 30.13 3.73 28.44
C GLY A 252 29.09 2.80 29.09
N GLU A 253 27.82 3.20 29.16
CA GLU A 253 26.72 2.30 29.57
C GLU A 253 26.13 1.51 28.39
N GLU A 254 25.57 0.33 28.68
CA GLU A 254 24.90 -0.51 27.69
C GLU A 254 23.54 0.11 27.30
N VAL A 255 23.26 0.20 25.99
CA VAL A 255 22.01 0.80 25.49
C VAL A 255 20.83 -0.11 25.82
N PRO A 256 19.82 0.34 26.59
CA PRO A 256 18.67 -0.51 26.92
C PRO A 256 17.88 -0.95 25.68
N GLU A 257 17.35 -2.17 25.69
CA GLU A 257 16.59 -2.76 24.57
C GLU A 257 15.50 -1.82 24.04
N SER A 258 14.72 -1.20 24.94
CA SER A 258 13.66 -0.25 24.59
C SER A 258 14.19 0.98 23.84
N VAL A 259 15.38 1.49 24.18
CA VAL A 259 16.01 2.61 23.50
C VAL A 259 16.56 2.19 22.13
N ALA A 260 17.08 0.96 22.00
CA ALA A 260 17.48 0.40 20.71
C ALA A 260 16.27 0.15 19.77
N VAL A 261 15.17 -0.38 20.31
CA VAL A 261 13.87 -0.53 19.61
C VAL A 261 13.30 0.82 19.22
N GLY A 262 13.38 1.82 20.09
CA GLY A 262 13.00 3.20 19.78
C GLY A 262 13.83 3.79 18.64
N ARG A 263 15.15 3.56 18.62
CA ARG A 263 16.03 4.01 17.52
C ARG A 263 15.62 3.37 16.18
N ARG A 264 15.43 2.04 16.13
CA ARG A 264 14.82 1.35 14.96
C ARG A 264 13.50 2.00 14.54
N LEU A 265 12.63 2.31 15.50
CA LEU A 265 11.33 2.95 15.24
C LEU A 265 11.49 4.35 14.61
N LYS A 266 12.47 5.15 15.06
CA LYS A 266 12.81 6.45 14.47
C LYS A 266 13.31 6.30 13.03
N ASP A 267 14.12 5.28 12.75
CA ASP A 267 14.68 5.02 11.43
C ASP A 267 13.62 4.57 10.40
N ILE A 268 12.60 3.78 10.80
CA ILE A 268 11.43 3.49 9.95
C ILE A 268 10.74 4.79 9.50
N GLY A 269 10.60 5.76 10.41
CA GLY A 269 10.04 7.07 10.10
C GLY A 269 10.90 7.89 9.14
N ARG A 270 12.23 7.82 9.30
CA ARG A 270 13.21 8.47 8.41
C ARG A 270 13.15 7.88 7.00
N TYR A 271 13.22 6.56 6.88
CA TYR A 271 13.13 5.82 5.61
C TYR A 271 11.80 6.10 4.89
N LEU A 272 10.68 6.14 5.62
CA LEU A 272 9.38 6.53 5.06
C LEU A 272 9.41 7.97 4.50
N LYS A 273 10.02 8.93 5.22
CA LYS A 273 10.10 10.33 4.79
C LYS A 273 10.99 10.49 3.54
N THR A 274 12.18 9.93 3.55
CA THR A 274 13.20 10.15 2.50
C THR A 274 13.06 9.18 1.33
N GLU A 275 13.19 7.88 1.55
CA GLU A 275 13.33 6.89 0.46
C GLU A 275 11.98 6.53 -0.17
N VAL A 276 10.91 6.40 0.64
CA VAL A 276 9.58 6.01 0.15
C VAL A 276 8.80 7.19 -0.43
N LEU A 277 8.81 8.34 0.26
CA LEU A 277 8.01 9.51 -0.10
C LEU A 277 8.81 10.59 -0.87
N GLY A 278 10.15 10.54 -0.86
CA GLY A 278 11.00 11.48 -1.60
C GLY A 278 11.17 12.86 -0.95
N TYR A 279 10.87 13.03 0.33
CA TYR A 279 10.98 14.31 1.03
C TYR A 279 12.29 14.41 1.84
N PRO A 280 13.08 15.50 1.71
CA PRO A 280 14.21 15.76 2.59
C PRO A 280 13.83 15.78 4.08
N LEU A 281 14.77 15.42 4.96
CA LEU A 281 14.54 15.38 6.41
C LEU A 281 14.18 16.76 7.01
N ASP A 282 14.73 17.83 6.45
CA ASP A 282 14.47 19.22 6.84
C ASP A 282 13.22 19.84 6.16
N ALA A 283 12.59 19.13 5.20
CA ALA A 283 11.51 19.67 4.38
C ALA A 283 10.22 19.93 5.17
N LYS A 284 10.06 21.17 5.63
CA LYS A 284 8.83 21.71 6.22
C LYS A 284 7.82 22.08 5.12
N VAL A 285 7.15 21.08 4.56
CA VAL A 285 6.10 21.27 3.54
C VAL A 285 4.84 21.84 4.20
N GLY A 286 4.82 23.17 4.35
CA GLY A 286 3.78 23.90 5.08
C GLY A 286 2.45 24.05 4.33
N GLY A 287 1.35 24.16 5.10
CA GLY A 287 0.04 24.58 4.59
C GLY A 287 -1.14 23.76 5.11
N GLY A 288 -1.50 23.93 6.38
CA GLY A 288 -2.76 23.41 6.99
C GLY A 288 -2.79 21.91 7.28
N PHE A 289 -2.29 21.08 6.38
CA PHE A 289 -1.99 19.67 6.62
C PHE A 289 -0.48 19.51 6.59
N SER A 290 0.12 19.09 7.70
CA SER A 290 1.56 18.85 7.71
C SER A 290 1.89 17.57 6.92
N SER A 291 2.78 17.69 5.94
CA SER A 291 3.42 16.55 5.29
C SER A 291 4.71 16.13 6.01
N GLU A 292 4.91 16.60 7.25
CA GLU A 292 5.80 15.93 8.21
C GLU A 292 5.28 14.52 8.50
N VAL A 293 6.21 13.60 8.76
CA VAL A 293 5.89 12.23 9.18
C VAL A 293 5.77 12.24 10.72
N GLU A 294 4.55 12.08 11.22
CA GLU A 294 4.21 12.11 12.65
C GLU A 294 4.10 10.69 13.23
N PHE A 295 4.73 10.39 14.36
CA PHE A 295 4.45 9.17 15.14
C PHE A 295 3.33 9.40 16.14
N GLN A 296 2.54 8.36 16.39
CA GLN A 296 1.55 8.30 17.46
C GLN A 296 1.33 6.84 17.91
N SER A 297 1.49 6.54 19.21
CA SER A 297 1.12 5.24 19.78
C SER A 297 -0.40 5.01 19.70
N HIS A 298 -0.84 3.75 19.61
CA HIS A 298 -2.29 3.45 19.60
C HIS A 298 -2.98 3.88 20.90
N LYS A 299 -2.31 3.66 22.04
CA LYS A 299 -2.77 4.03 23.39
C LYS A 299 -2.96 5.55 23.56
N ASP A 300 -2.13 6.35 22.90
CA ASP A 300 -2.20 7.81 22.90
C ASP A 300 -3.17 8.38 21.87
N SER A 301 -3.35 7.66 20.76
CA SER A 301 -4.38 7.93 19.75
C SER A 301 -5.78 7.82 20.34
N GLU A 302 -6.06 6.81 21.17
CA GLU A 302 -7.39 6.64 21.77
C GLU A 302 -7.73 7.79 22.74
N LYS A 303 -6.77 8.17 23.59
CA LYS A 303 -6.95 9.22 24.62
C LYS A 303 -7.13 10.63 24.04
N LYS A 304 -6.99 10.82 22.73
CA LYS A 304 -7.06 12.11 21.99
C LYS A 304 -6.11 13.22 22.51
N ARG A 305 -5.14 12.87 23.36
CA ARG A 305 -4.21 13.80 24.04
C ARG A 305 -2.73 13.40 23.89
N GLY A 306 -2.44 12.50 22.96
CA GLY A 306 -1.10 11.98 22.71
C GLY A 306 -0.07 13.03 22.31
N LYS A 307 1.15 12.88 22.84
CA LYS A 307 2.37 13.45 22.25
C LYS A 307 2.47 12.94 20.80
N ARG A 308 2.74 13.85 19.86
CA ARG A 308 3.18 13.49 18.51
C ARG A 308 4.66 13.80 18.42
N THR A 309 5.43 12.90 17.84
CA THR A 309 6.86 13.13 17.60
C THR A 309 7.11 13.17 16.09
N LEU A 310 7.86 14.14 15.62
CA LEU A 310 8.12 14.38 14.20
C LEU A 310 9.40 13.69 13.77
N VAL A 311 9.44 13.17 12.54
CA VAL A 311 10.68 12.83 11.86
C VAL A 311 11.36 14.11 11.36
N ASN A 312 12.45 14.48 12.00
CA ASN A 312 13.46 15.44 11.55
C ASN A 312 14.85 14.77 11.67
#